data_AF-A0A7S1ZFU9-F1
#
_entry.id   AF-A0A7S1ZFU9-F1
#
_cell.length_a   1.000
_cell.length_b   1.000
_cell.length_c   1.000
_cell.angle_alpha   90.00
_cell.angle_beta   90.00
_cell.angle_gamma   90.00
#
_symmetry.space_group_name_H-M   'P 1'
#
loop_
_entity.id
_entity.type
_entity.pdbx_description
1 polymer ?
#
loop_
_entity_poly.entity_id
_entity_poly.type
_entity_poly.pdbx_seq_one_letter_code
_entity_poly.pdbx_strand_id
1 'polypeptide(L)'
;VGVDGTETCEDANDVGPEPCADGHDLCGFWADEGECASNPGYMLRACRRSCRVCGVPRSESRRTAAVDGTDAEETAFVLDAVSAYGEPQKAEGSERHATLNVAKMTVSYMRNFVHAPRPTHSMSESVKASCRNRHELCSFWVALGECEANPAFMVTNCAPACRSCHKIDFDERCPKRDGDAAPGLRP
;
A
#
# COMPACT_ATOMS: atom_id res chain seq x y z
N VAL A 1 -62.45 -31.83 1.16
CA VAL A 1 -61.51 -31.76 2.30
C VAL A 1 -60.15 -31.45 1.70
N GLY A 2 -59.59 -30.27 2.00
CA GLY A 2 -58.28 -29.83 1.51
C GLY A 2 -57.15 -30.10 2.51
N VAL A 3 -55.92 -29.89 2.04
CA VAL A 3 -54.76 -29.14 2.61
C VAL A 3 -53.67 -29.22 1.51
N ASP A 4 -53.26 -28.13 0.85
CA ASP A 4 -52.32 -27.05 1.23
C ASP A 4 -50.84 -27.51 1.37
N GLY A 5 -49.90 -26.81 0.71
CA GLY A 5 -48.46 -26.98 0.97
C GLY A 5 -47.48 -26.82 -0.20
N THR A 6 -47.20 -25.57 -0.59
CA THR A 6 -45.91 -25.02 -1.07
C THR A 6 -45.24 -25.56 -2.35
N GLU A 7 -45.45 -24.86 -3.46
CA GLU A 7 -44.43 -24.70 -4.51
C GLU A 7 -43.25 -23.92 -3.93
N THR A 8 -42.07 -24.54 -3.88
CA THR A 8 -40.79 -23.84 -3.66
C THR A 8 -40.19 -23.51 -5.01
N CYS A 9 -39.74 -22.26 -5.16
CA CYS A 9 -38.96 -21.81 -6.30
C CYS A 9 -37.64 -22.61 -6.34
N GLU A 10 -37.48 -23.50 -7.31
CA GLU A 10 -36.20 -24.17 -7.52
C GLU A 10 -35.16 -23.17 -8.03
N ASP A 11 -34.08 -23.09 -7.26
CA ASP A 11 -32.94 -22.20 -7.36
C ASP A 11 -32.30 -22.11 -8.75
N ALA A 12 -32.53 -21.00 -9.44
CA ALA A 12 -31.56 -20.46 -10.37
C ALA A 12 -30.62 -19.54 -9.59
N ASN A 13 -29.50 -20.04 -9.07
CA ASN A 13 -28.23 -19.30 -8.82
C ASN A 13 -27.20 -20.11 -7.97
N ASP A 14 -26.87 -21.34 -8.35
CA ASP A 14 -25.58 -21.92 -7.92
C ASP A 14 -24.49 -21.56 -8.95
N VAL A 15 -24.09 -20.29 -8.95
CA VAL A 15 -22.77 -19.91 -9.48
C VAL A 15 -21.82 -20.09 -8.31
N GLY A 16 -21.06 -21.19 -8.33
CA GLY A 16 -20.01 -21.46 -7.35
C GLY A 16 -19.08 -20.25 -7.15
N PRO A 17 -18.34 -20.17 -6.03
CA PRO A 17 -17.53 -19.00 -5.72
C PRO A 17 -16.57 -18.73 -6.86
N GLU A 18 -16.80 -17.62 -7.58
CA GLU A 18 -15.94 -17.11 -8.64
C GLU A 18 -14.46 -17.30 -8.24
N PRO A 19 -13.67 -18.00 -9.07
CA PRO A 19 -12.30 -18.36 -8.73
C PRO A 19 -11.54 -17.09 -8.34
N CYS A 20 -10.76 -17.15 -7.26
CA CYS A 20 -9.98 -15.98 -6.89
C CYS A 20 -8.88 -15.73 -7.92
N ALA A 21 -9.15 -14.79 -8.80
CA ALA A 21 -8.27 -14.39 -9.87
C ALA A 21 -8.24 -12.86 -9.95
N ASP A 22 -7.29 -12.38 -10.74
CA ASP A 22 -7.32 -11.02 -11.24
C ASP A 22 -8.12 -11.02 -12.54
N GLY A 23 -9.08 -10.11 -12.64
CA GLY A 23 -9.90 -9.86 -13.82
C GLY A 23 -9.32 -8.80 -14.75
N HIS A 24 -8.11 -8.29 -14.47
CA HIS A 24 -7.40 -7.36 -15.32
C HIS A 24 -5.88 -7.62 -15.29
N ASP A 25 -5.22 -7.51 -16.44
CA ASP A 25 -3.79 -7.80 -16.57
C ASP A 25 -2.90 -6.86 -15.74
N LEU A 26 -3.34 -5.62 -15.54
CA LEU A 26 -2.65 -4.61 -14.72
C LEU A 26 -2.93 -4.71 -13.22
N CYS A 27 -3.69 -5.70 -12.75
CA CYS A 27 -4.02 -5.81 -11.32
C CYS A 27 -2.77 -5.88 -10.42
N GLY A 28 -1.70 -6.55 -10.87
CA GLY A 28 -0.44 -6.60 -10.13
C GLY A 28 0.19 -5.22 -9.98
N PHE A 29 0.30 -4.49 -11.09
CA PHE A 29 0.83 -3.12 -11.12
C PHE A 29 0.00 -2.16 -10.25
N TRP A 30 -1.33 -2.17 -10.39
CA TRP A 30 -2.20 -1.33 -9.57
C TRP A 30 -2.14 -1.68 -8.09
N ALA A 31 -2.02 -2.97 -7.75
CA ALA A 31 -1.81 -3.37 -6.36
C ALA A 31 -0.47 -2.87 -5.81
N ASP A 32 0.59 -2.89 -6.62
CA ASP A 32 1.91 -2.37 -6.26
C ASP A 32 1.90 -0.83 -6.09
N GLU A 33 1.13 -0.12 -6.93
CA GLU A 33 0.83 1.32 -6.79
C GLU A 33 -0.10 1.62 -5.62
N GLY A 34 -0.74 0.61 -5.02
CA GLY A 34 -1.50 0.72 -3.79
C GLY A 34 -2.99 0.97 -3.98
N GLU A 35 -3.51 0.73 -5.18
CA GLU A 35 -4.93 0.87 -5.52
C GLU A 35 -5.82 -0.03 -4.65
N CYS A 36 -5.30 -1.12 -4.07
CA CYS A 36 -6.07 -1.92 -3.12
C CYS A 36 -6.56 -1.11 -1.90
N ALA A 37 -5.82 -0.06 -1.52
CA ALA A 37 -6.20 0.87 -0.45
C ALA A 37 -6.86 2.15 -0.99
N SER A 38 -6.36 2.70 -2.11
CA SER A 38 -6.87 3.95 -2.69
C SER A 38 -8.20 3.78 -3.45
N ASN A 39 -8.42 2.60 -4.04
CA ASN A 39 -9.58 2.25 -4.85
C ASN A 39 -10.11 0.84 -4.51
N PRO A 40 -10.46 0.59 -3.23
CA PRO A 40 -10.83 -0.73 -2.75
C PRO A 40 -12.10 -1.24 -3.44
N GLY A 41 -13.01 -0.34 -3.82
CA GLY A 41 -14.25 -0.70 -4.50
C GLY A 41 -14.03 -1.42 -5.83
N TYR A 42 -13.07 -1.00 -6.64
CA TYR A 42 -12.71 -1.71 -7.88
C TYR A 42 -11.80 -2.89 -7.56
N MET A 43 -10.72 -2.65 -6.81
CA MET A 43 -9.63 -3.60 -6.64
C MET A 43 -10.04 -4.85 -5.86
N LEU A 44 -10.88 -4.74 -4.82
CA LEU A 44 -11.37 -5.89 -4.05
C LEU A 44 -12.39 -6.74 -4.82
N ARG A 45 -12.90 -6.26 -5.96
CA ARG A 45 -13.80 -7.02 -6.83
C ARG A 45 -13.06 -7.59 -8.04
N ALA A 46 -12.26 -6.77 -8.71
CA ALA A 46 -11.60 -7.12 -9.97
C ALA A 46 -10.18 -7.67 -9.77
N CYS A 47 -9.47 -7.29 -8.73
CA CYS A 47 -8.04 -7.61 -8.54
C CYS A 47 -7.81 -8.39 -7.24
N ARG A 48 -8.69 -9.37 -6.96
CA ARG A 48 -8.75 -10.06 -5.66
C ARG A 48 -7.46 -10.79 -5.32
N ARG A 49 -6.82 -11.39 -6.33
CA ARG A 49 -5.57 -12.12 -6.14
C ARG A 49 -4.41 -11.15 -5.90
N SER A 50 -4.31 -10.09 -6.68
CA SER A 50 -3.30 -9.04 -6.50
C SER A 50 -3.46 -8.30 -5.17
N CYS A 51 -4.68 -8.06 -4.71
CA CYS A 51 -4.97 -7.51 -3.37
C CYS A 51 -4.95 -8.53 -2.24
N ARG A 52 -4.67 -9.81 -2.54
CA ARG A 52 -4.52 -10.90 -1.56
C ARG A 52 -5.77 -11.12 -0.67
N VAL A 53 -6.97 -10.96 -1.23
CA VAL A 53 -8.27 -11.13 -0.53
C VAL A 53 -9.02 -12.40 -0.92
N CYS A 54 -8.31 -13.41 -1.43
CA CYS A 54 -8.89 -14.66 -1.92
C CYS A 54 -9.64 -15.52 -0.89
N GLY A 55 -9.54 -15.20 0.41
CA GLY A 55 -10.23 -15.90 1.49
C GLY A 55 -11.52 -15.22 1.98
N VAL A 56 -11.91 -14.06 1.43
CA VAL A 56 -13.09 -13.32 1.87
C VAL A 56 -14.26 -13.61 0.92
N PRO A 57 -15.34 -14.30 1.37
CA PRO A 57 -16.50 -14.57 0.55
C PRO A 57 -17.22 -13.26 0.17
N ARG A 58 -17.72 -13.16 -1.08
CA ARG A 58 -18.35 -11.94 -1.64
C ARG A 58 -19.57 -11.46 -0.84
N SER A 59 -20.20 -12.35 -0.07
CA SER A 59 -21.36 -12.07 0.79
C SER A 59 -21.00 -11.37 2.11
N GLU A 60 -19.73 -11.39 2.54
CA GLU A 60 -19.29 -10.70 3.76
C GLU A 60 -18.91 -9.24 3.55
N SER A 61 -18.72 -8.79 2.30
CA SER A 61 -18.50 -7.37 1.99
C SER A 61 -19.71 -6.46 2.29
N ARG A 62 -20.84 -7.01 2.77
CA ARG A 62 -22.02 -6.20 3.13
C ARG A 62 -22.44 -6.31 4.59
N ARG A 63 -21.61 -6.86 5.49
CA ARG A 63 -21.76 -6.72 6.95
C ARG A 63 -20.60 -7.46 7.64
N THR A 64 -19.45 -6.81 7.81
CA THR A 64 -18.68 -7.06 9.02
C THR A 64 -19.36 -6.25 10.11
N ALA A 65 -19.91 -6.93 11.11
CA ALA A 65 -20.32 -6.32 12.36
C ALA A 65 -19.20 -5.38 12.82
N ALA A 66 -19.58 -4.18 13.26
CA ALA A 66 -18.68 -3.17 13.80
C ALA A 66 -17.64 -3.83 14.72
N VAL A 67 -16.38 -3.86 14.27
CA VAL A 67 -15.28 -3.79 15.21
C VAL A 67 -15.44 -2.40 15.81
N ASP A 68 -15.60 -2.34 17.13
CA ASP A 68 -15.73 -1.14 17.94
C ASP A 68 -14.41 -0.35 17.92
N GLY A 69 -14.00 0.07 16.73
CA GLY A 69 -12.84 0.90 16.48
C GLY A 69 -13.35 2.19 15.91
N THR A 70 -13.22 3.26 16.66
CA THR A 70 -13.50 4.60 16.17
C THR A 70 -12.50 4.95 15.06
N ASP A 71 -12.90 5.79 14.09
CA ASP A 71 -11.97 6.34 13.08
C ASP A 71 -10.71 6.97 13.71
N ALA A 72 -10.83 7.43 14.97
CA ALA A 72 -9.73 7.97 15.76
C ALA A 72 -8.73 6.90 16.21
N GLU A 73 -9.20 5.74 16.68
CA GLU A 73 -8.34 4.63 17.09
C GLU A 73 -7.62 3.99 15.90
N GLU A 74 -8.32 3.81 14.78
CA GLU A 74 -7.69 3.31 13.55
C GLU A 74 -6.60 4.28 13.07
N THR A 75 -6.85 5.58 13.16
CA THR A 75 -5.86 6.62 12.84
C THR A 75 -4.64 6.53 13.74
N ALA A 76 -4.86 6.45 15.06
CA ALA A 76 -3.76 6.37 16.03
C ALA A 76 -2.89 5.14 15.77
N PHE A 77 -3.49 3.98 15.53
CA PHE A 77 -2.77 2.74 15.22
C PHE A 77 -1.91 2.87 13.95
N VAL A 78 -2.45 3.45 12.88
CA VAL A 78 -1.72 3.63 11.61
C VAL A 78 -0.56 4.61 11.78
N LEU A 79 -0.78 5.74 12.46
CA LEU A 79 0.24 6.77 12.67
C LEU A 79 1.35 6.28 13.62
N ASP A 80 1.01 5.47 14.61
CA ASP A 80 1.98 4.78 15.46
C ASP A 80 2.83 3.79 14.63
N ALA A 81 2.18 2.93 13.85
CA ALA A 81 2.88 1.93 13.05
C ALA A 81 3.84 2.54 12.01
N VAL A 82 3.47 3.64 11.37
CA VAL A 82 4.33 4.31 10.37
C VAL A 82 5.49 5.06 11.01
N SER A 83 5.37 5.50 12.27
CA SER A 83 6.45 6.18 13.00
C SER A 83 7.69 5.30 13.22
N ALA A 84 7.53 3.97 13.15
CA ALA A 84 8.67 3.04 13.17
C ALA A 84 9.64 3.26 11.98
N TYR A 85 9.19 3.93 10.92
CA TYR A 85 9.93 4.15 9.67
C TYR A 85 10.35 5.61 9.45
N GLY A 86 10.48 6.40 10.52
CA GLY A 86 11.00 7.77 10.44
C GLY A 86 10.29 8.76 11.36
N GLU A 87 10.24 10.02 10.95
CA GLU A 87 9.45 11.05 11.63
C GLU A 87 7.96 10.66 11.69
N PRO A 88 7.29 10.82 12.85
CA PRO A 88 5.86 10.57 12.97
C PRO A 88 5.06 11.36 11.94
N GLN A 89 4.13 10.69 11.27
CA GLN A 89 3.34 11.31 10.20
C GLN A 89 2.08 11.98 10.77
N LYS A 90 1.68 13.10 10.17
CA LYS A 90 0.41 13.78 10.50
C LYS A 90 -0.63 13.53 9.40
N ALA A 91 -1.88 13.39 9.79
CA ALA A 91 -3.01 13.24 8.88
C ALA A 91 -4.20 14.07 9.38
N GLU A 92 -4.35 15.27 8.83
CA GLU A 92 -5.35 16.25 9.24
C GLU A 92 -6.06 16.85 8.01
N GLY A 93 -7.12 17.63 8.24
CA GLY A 93 -7.84 18.32 7.17
C GLY A 93 -8.60 17.41 6.20
N SER A 94 -8.88 17.92 5.00
CA SER A 94 -9.61 17.20 3.94
C SER A 94 -8.85 15.98 3.43
N GLU A 95 -7.53 16.06 3.40
CA GLU A 95 -6.66 15.00 2.88
C GLU A 95 -6.33 13.92 3.91
N ARG A 96 -6.93 13.96 5.11
CA ARG A 96 -6.67 13.00 6.19
C ARG A 96 -6.80 11.56 5.71
N HIS A 97 -7.85 11.23 4.98
CA HIS A 97 -8.08 9.86 4.52
C HIS A 97 -7.01 9.39 3.53
N ALA A 98 -6.71 10.22 2.52
CA ALA A 98 -5.66 9.93 1.54
C ALA A 98 -4.28 9.80 2.20
N THR A 99 -3.97 10.69 3.15
CA THR A 99 -2.74 10.66 3.93
C THR A 99 -2.59 9.38 4.77
N LEU A 100 -3.67 8.95 5.42
CA LEU A 100 -3.68 7.68 6.18
C LEU A 100 -3.53 6.47 5.27
N ASN A 101 -4.10 6.50 4.06
CA ASN A 101 -3.89 5.45 3.09
C ASN A 101 -2.40 5.36 2.69
N VAL A 102 -1.73 6.50 2.46
CA VAL A 102 -0.28 6.51 2.23
C VAL A 102 0.50 5.95 3.42
N ALA A 103 0.15 6.32 4.66
CA ALA A 103 0.79 5.78 5.85
C ALA A 103 0.62 4.24 5.95
N LYS A 104 -0.59 3.72 5.70
CA LYS A 104 -0.85 2.26 5.62
C LYS A 104 0.02 1.59 4.56
N MET A 105 0.10 2.18 3.37
CA MET A 105 0.90 1.65 2.26
C MET A 105 2.40 1.70 2.56
N THR A 106 2.86 2.74 3.26
CA THR A 106 4.24 2.87 3.75
C THR A 106 4.58 1.72 4.70
N VAL A 107 3.72 1.45 5.68
CA VAL A 107 3.91 0.32 6.62
C VAL A 107 3.96 -1.01 5.87
N SER A 108 3.03 -1.22 4.93
CA SER A 108 3.01 -2.44 4.10
C SER A 108 4.30 -2.59 3.29
N TYR A 109 4.75 -1.52 2.62
CA TYR A 109 5.98 -1.51 1.84
C TYR A 109 7.21 -1.87 2.68
N MET A 110 7.36 -1.20 3.83
CA MET A 110 8.51 -1.42 4.71
C MET A 110 8.53 -2.85 5.27
N ARG A 111 7.39 -3.40 5.70
CA ARG A 111 7.31 -4.76 6.25
C ARG A 111 7.49 -5.84 5.19
N ASN A 112 6.86 -5.68 4.03
CA ASN A 112 6.71 -6.76 3.06
C ASN A 112 7.72 -6.74 1.93
N PHE A 113 8.48 -5.65 1.77
CA PHE A 113 9.50 -5.53 0.73
C PHE A 113 10.87 -5.18 1.30
N VAL A 114 10.95 -4.19 2.19
CA VAL A 114 12.24 -3.70 2.72
C VAL A 114 12.79 -4.63 3.81
N HIS A 115 11.93 -5.05 4.75
CA HIS A 115 12.27 -5.91 5.87
C HIS A 115 11.72 -7.34 5.72
N ALA A 116 11.36 -7.74 4.50
CA ALA A 116 10.86 -9.08 4.25
C ALA A 116 11.91 -10.15 4.58
N PRO A 117 11.51 -11.30 5.19
CA PRO A 117 12.42 -12.41 5.44
C PRO A 117 13.03 -13.03 4.16
N ARG A 118 12.36 -12.87 3.02
CA ARG A 118 12.78 -13.34 1.68
C ARG A 118 12.55 -12.23 0.65
N PRO A 119 13.46 -11.25 0.55
CA PRO A 119 13.28 -10.13 -0.37
C PRO A 119 13.58 -10.57 -1.81
N THR A 120 12.80 -10.05 -2.76
CA THR A 120 13.04 -10.25 -4.21
C THR A 120 14.19 -9.39 -4.74
N HIS A 121 14.54 -8.32 -4.02
CA HIS A 121 15.66 -7.43 -4.31
C HIS A 121 16.54 -7.26 -3.08
N SER A 122 17.85 -7.45 -3.23
CA SER A 122 18.82 -7.28 -2.15
C SER A 122 19.14 -5.81 -1.94
N MET A 123 18.80 -5.28 -0.77
CA MET A 123 19.28 -3.97 -0.29
C MET A 123 20.30 -4.19 0.82
N SER A 124 21.35 -3.38 0.85
CA SER A 124 22.31 -3.40 1.95
C SER A 124 21.64 -2.99 3.27
N GLU A 125 22.17 -3.48 4.40
CA GLU A 125 21.64 -3.12 5.72
C GLU A 125 21.73 -1.61 5.99
N SER A 126 22.75 -0.93 5.44
CA SER A 126 22.87 0.52 5.53
C SER A 126 21.74 1.25 4.79
N VAL A 127 21.36 0.77 3.59
CA VAL A 127 20.21 1.28 2.83
C VAL A 127 18.91 1.04 3.60
N LYS A 128 18.68 -0.18 4.09
CA LYS A 128 17.48 -0.48 4.91
C LYS A 128 17.37 0.44 6.13
N ALA A 129 18.47 0.65 6.85
CA ALA A 129 18.52 1.52 8.03
C ALA A 129 18.30 3.00 7.70
N SER A 130 18.76 3.44 6.52
CA SER A 130 18.67 4.83 6.05
C SER A 130 17.33 5.17 5.40
N CYS A 131 16.53 4.17 5.05
CA CYS A 131 15.22 4.39 4.44
C CYS A 131 14.20 4.84 5.49
N ARG A 132 14.08 6.16 5.67
CA ARG A 132 13.21 6.78 6.66
C ARG A 132 12.47 7.98 6.08
N ASN A 133 11.25 8.21 6.54
CA ASN A 133 10.58 9.50 6.38
C ASN A 133 11.30 10.52 7.28
N ARG A 134 11.72 11.65 6.72
CA ARG A 134 12.47 12.71 7.42
C ARG A 134 11.62 13.93 7.70
N HIS A 135 10.34 13.88 7.37
CA HIS A 135 9.39 14.97 7.58
C HIS A 135 8.02 14.41 7.97
N GLU A 136 7.32 15.11 8.87
CA GLU A 136 6.00 14.72 9.38
C GLU A 136 4.88 14.72 8.32
N LEU A 137 5.12 15.35 7.17
CA LEU A 137 4.18 15.46 6.05
C LEU A 137 4.52 14.58 4.85
N CYS A 138 5.50 13.66 4.94
CA CYS A 138 5.84 12.80 3.79
C CYS A 138 4.62 12.07 3.23
N SER A 139 3.75 11.52 4.08
CA SER A 139 2.54 10.80 3.66
C SER A 139 1.52 11.72 2.97
N PHE A 140 1.42 12.96 3.44
CA PHE A 140 0.53 13.98 2.86
C PHE A 140 1.06 14.44 1.49
N TRP A 141 2.36 14.70 1.38
CA TRP A 141 3.00 15.08 0.12
C TRP A 141 2.87 13.99 -0.95
N VAL A 142 3.03 12.72 -0.57
CA VAL A 142 2.72 11.61 -1.50
C VAL A 142 1.25 11.61 -1.91
N ALA A 143 0.32 11.87 -0.99
CA ALA A 143 -1.09 11.97 -1.34
C ALA A 143 -1.37 13.11 -2.34
N LEU A 144 -0.50 14.11 -2.41
CA LEU A 144 -0.54 15.20 -3.40
C LEU A 144 0.29 14.94 -4.68
N GLY A 145 0.95 13.80 -4.81
CA GLY A 145 1.76 13.46 -6.01
C GLY A 145 3.17 14.04 -6.03
N GLU A 146 3.73 14.38 -4.87
CA GLU A 146 5.08 14.96 -4.79
C GLU A 146 6.20 13.97 -5.18
N CYS A 147 5.96 12.66 -5.13
CA CYS A 147 6.96 11.67 -5.54
C CYS A 147 7.34 11.85 -7.03
N GLU A 148 6.37 12.24 -7.87
CA GLU A 148 6.53 12.49 -9.29
C GLU A 148 6.91 13.95 -9.57
N ALA A 149 6.30 14.90 -8.83
CA ALA A 149 6.53 16.33 -9.02
C ALA A 149 7.91 16.78 -8.52
N ASN A 150 8.39 16.17 -7.43
CA ASN A 150 9.64 16.52 -6.75
C ASN A 150 10.47 15.28 -6.33
N PRO A 151 10.88 14.45 -7.29
CA PRO A 151 11.48 13.13 -7.02
C PRO A 151 12.82 13.22 -6.28
N ALA A 152 13.64 14.24 -6.55
CA ALA A 152 14.96 14.38 -5.93
C ALA A 152 14.84 14.56 -4.41
N PHE A 153 13.92 15.41 -3.96
CA PHE A 153 13.65 15.62 -2.54
C PHE A 153 12.94 14.41 -1.94
N MET A 154 11.88 13.94 -2.59
CA MET A 154 11.02 12.90 -2.04
C MET A 154 11.72 11.54 -1.92
N VAL A 155 12.56 11.15 -2.89
CA VAL A 155 13.35 9.92 -2.79
C VAL A 155 14.33 9.97 -1.62
N THR A 156 14.94 11.12 -1.33
CA THR A 156 15.96 11.20 -0.27
C THR A 156 15.39 11.47 1.13
N ASN A 157 14.21 12.10 1.21
CA ASN A 157 13.59 12.50 2.47
C ASN A 157 12.32 11.72 2.82
N CYS A 158 11.66 11.11 1.85
CA CYS A 158 10.37 10.43 2.01
C CYS A 158 10.35 9.06 1.32
N ALA A 159 11.51 8.41 1.18
CA ALA A 159 11.63 7.14 0.46
C ALA A 159 10.67 6.04 0.92
N PRO A 160 10.39 5.82 2.23
CA PRO A 160 9.36 4.87 2.63
C PRO A 160 7.99 5.22 2.06
N ALA A 161 7.57 6.49 2.15
CA ALA A 161 6.27 6.94 1.69
C ALA A 161 6.14 6.86 0.16
N CYS A 162 7.20 7.19 -0.58
CA CYS A 162 7.28 7.01 -2.04
C CYS A 162 7.62 5.58 -2.47
N ARG A 163 7.73 4.63 -1.54
CA ARG A 163 8.10 3.22 -1.79
C ARG A 163 9.39 3.04 -2.59
N SER A 164 10.34 3.93 -2.37
CA SER A 164 11.55 4.09 -3.18
C SER A 164 12.84 3.84 -2.39
N CYS A 165 12.82 2.99 -1.35
CA CYS A 165 14.02 2.69 -0.55
C CYS A 165 15.19 2.20 -1.40
N HIS A 166 14.92 1.39 -2.43
CA HIS A 166 15.94 0.90 -3.36
C HIS A 166 16.64 2.05 -4.11
N LYS A 167 15.99 3.21 -4.26
CA LYS A 167 16.53 4.38 -4.96
C LYS A 167 17.39 5.29 -4.08
N ILE A 168 17.52 5.03 -2.78
CA ILE A 168 18.37 5.86 -1.92
C ILE A 168 19.83 5.43 -1.94
N ASP A 169 20.10 4.22 -2.43
CA ASP A 169 21.45 3.70 -2.60
C ASP A 169 22.27 4.69 -3.45
N PHE A 170 23.45 5.06 -2.95
CA PHE A 170 24.32 5.99 -3.65
C PHE A 170 24.82 5.40 -4.96
N ASP A 171 25.11 4.09 -4.99
CA ASP A 171 25.63 3.45 -6.19
C ASP A 171 24.55 3.33 -7.29
N GLU A 172 23.27 3.24 -6.89
CA GLU A 172 22.12 3.31 -7.83
C GLU A 172 21.86 4.74 -8.32
N ARG A 173 22.00 5.75 -7.44
CA ARG A 173 21.81 7.16 -7.83
C ARG A 173 22.99 7.74 -8.61
N CYS A 174 24.18 7.24 -8.35
CA CYS A 174 25.44 7.69 -8.93
C CYS A 174 26.24 6.47 -9.40
N PRO A 175 25.78 5.79 -10.47
CA PRO A 175 26.51 4.67 -11.02
C PRO A 175 27.89 5.15 -11.44
N LYS A 176 28.93 4.41 -11.03
CA LYS A 176 30.30 4.68 -11.45
C LYS A 176 30.33 4.67 -12.97
N ARG A 177 30.60 5.82 -13.57
CA ARG A 177 30.80 5.94 -15.02
C ARG A 177 32.22 5.49 -15.31
N ASP A 178 32.42 4.73 -16.39
CA ASP A 178 33.76 4.39 -16.84
C ASP A 178 34.51 5.67 -17.26
N GLY A 179 35.78 5.79 -16.86
CA GLY A 179 36.61 6.96 -17.12
C GLY A 179 36.57 8.03 -16.03
N ASP A 180 37.41 9.05 -16.18
CA ASP A 180 37.88 10.04 -15.20
C ASP A 180 36.80 11.00 -14.62
N ALA A 181 35.53 10.61 -14.65
CA ALA A 181 34.40 11.36 -14.11
C ALA A 181 34.44 11.35 -12.57
N ALA A 182 35.04 12.38 -11.98
CA ALA A 182 34.97 12.64 -10.55
C ALA A 182 33.60 13.24 -10.17
N PRO A 183 32.96 12.82 -9.06
CA PRO A 183 31.74 13.47 -8.55
C PRO A 183 32.00 14.96 -8.29
N GLY A 184 31.16 15.84 -8.85
CA GLY A 184 31.32 17.29 -8.79
C GLY A 184 31.14 17.91 -7.39
N LEU A 185 30.70 17.12 -6.40
CA LEU A 185 30.59 17.51 -5.01
C LEU A 185 31.12 16.37 -4.13
N ARG A 186 32.34 16.53 -3.63
CA ARG A 186 32.85 15.81 -2.46
C ARG A 186 32.73 16.75 -1.24
N PRO A 187 32.49 16.24 -0.02
CA PRO A 187 32.35 17.05 1.19
C PRO A 187 33.57 17.91 1.50
#